data_AF-A0A3Q8G8J8-F1
#
_entry.id   AF-A0A3Q8G8J8-F1
#
_cell.length_a   1.000
_cell.length_b   1.000
_cell.length_c   1.000
_cell.angle_alpha   90.00
_cell.angle_beta   90.00
_cell.angle_gamma   90.00
#
_symmetry.space_group_name_H-M   'P 1'
#
loop_
_entity.id
_entity.type
_entity.pdbx_description
1 polymer ?
#
loop_
_entity_poly.entity_id
_entity_poly.type
_entity_poly.pdbx_seq_one_letter_code
_entity_poly.pdbx_strand_id
1 'polypeptide(L)'
;MPNWCSNRMHFSGEPAQIAEIKRLASGAVTPLYRRATNEGIQLFLAGSAGLLQITENIRSEQCPGVTAAGRGAVSTENIAFTRWLTHLQNGVLLDEKNCLMLHELWLQSGIGRRRWKGLPDDVRETITVHFTAKRGDWCDIWGIPAQFLHCVQHPRRSDPRVWSHVTQSA
;
A
#
# COMPACT_ATOMS: atom_id res chain seq x y z
N MET A 1 -1.70 25.48 -23.14
CA MET A 1 -1.65 24.00 -23.11
C MET A 1 -0.21 23.57 -23.26
N PRO A 2 0.29 22.59 -22.50
CA PRO A 2 1.62 22.05 -22.74
C PRO A 2 1.68 21.47 -24.17
N ASN A 3 2.81 21.58 -24.84
CA ASN A 3 3.10 20.92 -26.11
C ASN A 3 3.38 19.42 -25.83
N TRP A 4 2.47 18.54 -26.24
CA TRP A 4 2.62 17.10 -26.01
C TRP A 4 3.45 16.47 -27.12
N CYS A 5 4.36 15.57 -26.74
CA CYS A 5 5.16 14.81 -27.70
C CYS A 5 4.32 13.68 -28.32
N SER A 6 4.31 13.60 -29.65
CA SER A 6 3.73 12.48 -30.39
C SER A 6 4.79 11.38 -30.56
N ASN A 7 4.92 10.51 -29.56
CA ASN A 7 5.85 9.38 -29.60
C ASN A 7 5.28 8.24 -30.45
N ARG A 8 6.10 7.68 -31.36
CA ARG A 8 5.75 6.50 -32.16
C ARG A 8 6.79 5.41 -31.91
N MET A 9 6.34 4.26 -31.40
CA MET A 9 7.19 3.10 -31.11
C MET A 9 6.78 1.92 -31.99
N HIS A 10 7.77 1.18 -32.48
CA HIS A 10 7.58 -0.03 -33.28
C HIS A 10 8.26 -1.19 -32.56
N PHE A 11 7.52 -2.27 -32.32
CA PHE A 11 8.01 -3.47 -31.63
C PHE A 11 7.96 -4.67 -32.58
N SER A 12 9.02 -5.47 -32.58
CA SER A 12 9.15 -6.72 -33.33
C SER A 12 9.71 -7.78 -32.39
N GLY A 13 9.22 -9.02 -32.48
CA GLY A 13 9.63 -10.11 -31.60
C GLY A 13 8.64 -11.27 -31.63
N GLU A 14 8.85 -12.25 -30.74
CA GLU A 14 8.00 -13.43 -30.66
C GLU A 14 6.54 -13.06 -30.33
N PRO A 15 5.53 -13.75 -30.90
CA PRO A 15 4.13 -13.44 -30.66
C PRO A 15 3.74 -13.37 -29.18
N ALA A 16 4.34 -14.21 -28.34
CA ALA A 16 4.11 -14.22 -26.89
C ALA A 16 4.61 -12.93 -26.20
N GLN A 17 5.77 -12.41 -26.59
CA GLN A 17 6.33 -11.17 -26.04
C GLN A 17 5.53 -9.94 -26.50
N ILE A 18 5.11 -9.93 -27.78
CA ILE A 18 4.24 -8.88 -28.32
C ILE A 18 2.88 -8.88 -27.62
N ALA A 19 2.33 -10.05 -27.27
CA ALA A 19 1.11 -10.16 -26.50
C ALA A 19 1.27 -9.54 -25.09
N GLU A 20 2.40 -9.76 -24.42
CA GLU A 20 2.65 -9.18 -23.10
C GLU A 20 2.80 -7.65 -23.15
N ILE A 21 3.52 -7.12 -24.15
CA ILE A 21 3.62 -5.66 -24.37
C ILE A 21 2.23 -5.05 -24.60
N LYS A 22 1.37 -5.72 -25.39
CA LYS A 22 -0.01 -5.27 -25.63
C LYS A 22 -0.83 -5.26 -24.33
N ARG A 23 -0.69 -6.28 -23.48
CA ARG A 23 -1.35 -6.34 -22.17
C ARG A 23 -0.89 -5.22 -21.24
N LEU A 24 0.40 -4.90 -21.25
CA LEU A 24 0.94 -3.77 -20.50
C LEU A 24 0.37 -2.45 -21.03
N ALA A 25 0.40 -2.24 -22.34
CA ALA A 25 -0.08 -1.01 -22.99
C ALA A 25 -1.59 -0.78 -22.81
N SER A 26 -2.38 -1.85 -22.70
CA SER A 26 -3.83 -1.77 -22.42
C SER A 26 -4.15 -1.64 -20.92
N GLY A 27 -3.16 -1.68 -20.04
CA GLY A 27 -3.36 -1.65 -18.59
C GLY A 27 -3.93 -2.95 -18.01
N ALA A 28 -3.91 -4.05 -18.78
CA ALA A 28 -4.39 -5.37 -18.36
C ALA A 28 -3.43 -6.11 -17.41
N VAL A 29 -2.27 -5.53 -17.10
CA VAL A 29 -1.32 -6.02 -16.10
C VAL A 29 -1.28 -5.01 -14.96
N THR A 30 -1.60 -5.46 -13.74
CA THR A 30 -1.33 -4.64 -12.54
C THR A 30 0.15 -4.82 -12.18
N PRO A 31 0.98 -3.77 -12.26
CA PRO A 31 2.38 -3.90 -11.94
C PRO A 31 2.59 -4.25 -10.46
N LEU A 32 3.55 -5.14 -10.18
CA LEU A 32 3.84 -5.56 -8.80
C LEU A 32 4.23 -4.39 -7.89
N TYR A 33 4.96 -3.40 -8.42
CA TYR A 33 5.33 -2.20 -7.67
C TYR A 33 4.12 -1.42 -7.18
N ARG A 34 3.02 -1.40 -7.95
CA ARG A 34 1.78 -0.70 -7.57
C ARG A 34 1.13 -1.40 -6.38
N ARG A 35 1.08 -2.74 -6.38
CA ARG A 35 0.61 -3.52 -5.24
C ARG A 35 1.48 -3.25 -4.01
N ALA A 36 2.80 -3.37 -4.14
CA ALA A 36 3.75 -3.14 -3.06
C ALA A 36 3.64 -1.72 -2.47
N THR A 37 3.41 -0.71 -3.31
CA THR A 37 3.17 0.67 -2.88
C THR A 37 1.89 0.79 -2.04
N ASN A 38 0.77 0.22 -2.52
CA ASN A 38 -0.51 0.25 -1.81
C ASN A 38 -0.44 -0.50 -0.46
N GLU A 39 0.23 -1.64 -0.42
CA GLU A 39 0.49 -2.41 0.80
C GLU A 39 1.39 -1.64 1.78
N GLY A 40 2.41 -0.96 1.27
CA GLY A 40 3.27 -0.07 2.03
C GLY A 40 2.50 1.11 2.65
N ILE A 41 1.58 1.74 1.93
CA ILE A 41 0.71 2.81 2.48
C ILE A 41 -0.13 2.27 3.65
N GLN A 42 -0.66 1.04 3.55
CA GLN A 42 -1.42 0.44 4.65
C GLN A 42 -0.55 0.19 5.89
N LEU A 43 0.66 -0.35 5.70
CA LEU A 43 1.61 -0.58 6.79
C LEU A 43 2.04 0.74 7.44
N PHE A 44 2.29 1.78 6.63
CA PHE A 44 2.61 3.12 7.11
C PHE A 44 1.50 3.71 7.99
N LEU A 45 0.25 3.63 7.53
CA LEU A 45 -0.91 4.11 8.28
C LEU A 45 -1.15 3.31 9.56
N ALA A 46 -0.98 1.98 9.49
CA ALA A 46 -1.10 1.11 10.65
C ALA A 46 -0.02 1.39 11.71
N GLY A 47 1.22 1.63 11.31
CA GLY A 47 2.30 2.06 12.20
C GLY A 47 2.03 3.42 12.83
N SER A 48 1.63 4.40 12.01
CA SER A 48 1.32 5.76 12.47
C SER A 48 0.15 5.81 13.45
N ALA A 49 -0.81 4.87 13.32
CA ALA A 49 -1.94 4.73 14.23
C ALA A 49 -1.69 3.75 15.40
N GLY A 50 -0.47 3.25 15.55
CA GLY A 50 -0.08 2.35 16.64
C GLY A 50 -0.67 0.94 16.58
N LEU A 51 -1.29 0.54 15.45
CA LEU A 51 -1.77 -0.83 15.24
C LEU A 51 -0.63 -1.84 15.04
N LEU A 52 0.49 -1.35 14.52
CA LEU A 52 1.75 -2.08 14.38
C LEU A 52 2.83 -1.26 15.06
N GLN A 53 3.71 -1.93 15.79
CA GLN A 53 4.76 -1.30 16.58
C GLN A 53 6.10 -1.93 16.24
N ILE A 54 7.17 -1.15 16.35
CA ILE A 54 8.52 -1.66 16.11
C ILE A 54 8.94 -2.61 17.24
N THR A 55 9.68 -3.67 16.90
CA THR A 55 10.25 -4.59 17.91
C THR A 55 11.68 -4.23 18.28
N GLU A 56 12.33 -3.40 17.46
CA GLU A 56 13.71 -2.94 17.60
C GLU A 56 13.74 -1.42 17.50
N ASN A 57 14.73 -0.77 18.13
CA ASN A 57 14.88 0.69 18.09
C ASN A 57 15.43 1.14 16.73
N ILE A 58 14.58 1.07 15.71
CA ILE A 58 14.87 1.62 14.40
C ILE A 58 14.41 3.07 14.41
N ARG A 59 15.36 4.01 14.38
CA ARG A 59 15.02 5.43 14.23
C ARG A 59 14.58 5.68 12.79
N SER A 60 13.30 6.00 12.60
CA SER A 60 12.80 6.46 11.32
C SER A 60 12.97 7.97 11.21
N GLU A 61 14.12 8.41 10.69
CA GLU A 61 14.40 9.85 10.49
C GLU A 61 13.45 10.47 9.44
N GLN A 62 13.07 9.67 8.44
CA GLN A 62 12.23 10.12 7.33
C GLN A 62 10.75 10.25 7.73
N CYS A 63 10.30 9.48 8.74
CA CYS A 63 8.91 9.47 9.20
C CYS A 63 8.82 9.14 10.71
N PRO A 64 9.12 10.07 11.63
CA PRO A 64 9.09 9.80 13.08
C PRO A 64 7.69 9.40 13.58
N GLY A 65 6.62 9.90 12.93
CA GLY A 65 5.23 9.58 13.26
C GLY A 65 4.89 8.10 13.12
N VAL A 66 5.56 7.35 12.23
CA VAL A 66 5.29 5.92 12.00
C VAL A 66 5.73 5.04 13.17
N THR A 67 6.64 5.55 14.01
CA THR A 67 7.20 4.87 15.19
C THR A 67 6.75 5.54 16.50
N ALA A 68 5.80 6.47 16.46
CA ALA A 68 5.39 7.26 17.62
C ALA A 68 4.80 6.41 18.76
N ALA A 69 4.15 5.29 18.42
CA ALA A 69 3.64 4.33 19.39
C ALA A 69 4.75 3.54 20.13
N GLY A 70 6.00 3.71 19.73
CA GLY A 70 7.15 3.11 20.40
C GLY A 70 7.29 1.60 20.16
N ARG A 71 7.99 0.95 21.09
CA ARG A 71 8.31 -0.48 21.02
C ARG A 71 7.14 -1.33 21.49
N GLY A 72 6.73 -2.26 20.64
CA GLY A 72 5.66 -3.22 20.94
C GLY A 72 6.17 -4.58 21.40
N ALA A 73 5.22 -5.50 21.60
CA ALA A 73 5.53 -6.91 21.84
C ALA A 73 6.21 -7.55 20.62
N VAL A 74 7.06 -8.55 20.88
CA VAL A 74 7.72 -9.35 19.84
C VAL A 74 6.71 -10.36 19.29
N SER A 75 5.86 -9.91 18.38
CA SER A 75 4.90 -10.74 17.63
C SER A 75 5.30 -10.83 16.17
N THR A 76 4.77 -11.83 15.45
CA THR A 76 5.00 -11.99 14.02
C THR A 76 4.62 -10.72 13.24
N GLU A 77 3.52 -10.07 13.62
CA GLU A 77 3.02 -8.86 12.95
C GLU A 77 3.99 -7.68 13.12
N ASN A 78 4.46 -7.46 14.36
CA ASN A 78 5.38 -6.37 14.68
C ASN A 78 6.78 -6.62 14.11
N ILE A 79 7.23 -7.88 14.05
CA ILE A 79 8.50 -8.25 13.39
C ILE A 79 8.39 -7.95 11.88
N ALA A 80 7.29 -8.35 11.24
CA ALA A 80 7.07 -8.11 9.81
C ALA A 80 7.03 -6.61 9.50
N PHE A 81 6.33 -5.83 10.34
CA PHE A 81 6.30 -4.38 10.25
C PHE A 81 7.68 -3.74 10.40
N THR A 82 8.45 -4.19 11.39
CA THR A 82 9.81 -3.70 11.65
C THR A 82 10.72 -3.97 10.44
N ARG A 83 10.68 -5.18 9.87
CA ARG A 83 11.43 -5.54 8.65
C ARG A 83 11.01 -4.70 7.45
N TRP A 84 9.70 -4.51 7.24
CA TRP A 84 9.20 -3.66 6.18
C TRP A 84 9.72 -2.22 6.32
N LEU A 85 9.72 -1.67 7.54
CA LEU A 85 10.22 -0.32 7.82
C LEU A 85 11.71 -0.19 7.49
N THR A 86 12.52 -1.22 7.79
CA THR A 86 13.93 -1.28 7.39
C THR A 86 14.09 -1.22 5.87
N HIS A 87 13.27 -1.95 5.11
CA HIS A 87 13.33 -1.92 3.65
C HIS A 87 12.91 -0.55 3.08
N LEU A 88 11.93 0.11 3.70
CA LEU A 88 11.53 1.46 3.33
C LEU A 88 12.68 2.46 3.53
N GLN A 89 13.35 2.41 4.68
CA GLN A 89 14.47 3.30 5.01
C GLN A 89 15.68 3.09 4.10
N ASN A 90 15.95 1.84 3.74
CA ASN A 90 17.04 1.49 2.83
C ASN A 90 16.76 1.85 1.36
N GLY A 91 15.55 2.33 1.03
CA GLY A 91 15.20 2.74 -0.33
C GLY A 91 15.27 1.59 -1.34
N VAL A 92 14.84 0.39 -0.95
CA VAL A 92 14.89 -0.81 -1.80
C VAL A 92 14.13 -0.59 -3.11
N LEU A 93 14.74 -0.99 -4.23
CA LEU A 93 14.13 -0.91 -5.56
C LEU A 93 12.90 -1.82 -5.65
N LEU A 94 11.82 -1.32 -6.25
CA LEU A 94 10.60 -2.09 -6.48
C LEU A 94 10.70 -2.98 -7.73
N ASP A 95 11.69 -3.87 -7.74
CA ASP A 95 11.78 -4.98 -8.69
C ASP A 95 10.83 -6.13 -8.29
N GLU A 96 10.70 -7.13 -9.16
CA GLU A 96 9.81 -8.27 -8.94
C GLU A 96 10.09 -9.00 -7.62
N LYS A 97 11.37 -9.29 -7.35
CA LYS A 97 11.79 -10.02 -6.14
C LYS A 97 11.42 -9.27 -4.87
N ASN A 98 11.74 -7.97 -4.82
CA ASN A 98 11.47 -7.14 -3.66
C ASN A 98 9.96 -6.90 -3.50
N CYS A 99 9.20 -6.77 -4.59
CA CYS A 99 7.74 -6.66 -4.51
C CYS A 99 7.08 -7.92 -3.94
N LEU A 100 7.58 -9.11 -4.28
CA LEU A 100 7.10 -10.37 -3.70
C LEU A 100 7.46 -10.50 -2.22
N MET A 101 8.68 -10.12 -1.85
CA MET A 101 9.13 -10.10 -0.45
C MET A 101 8.33 -9.09 0.40
N LEU A 102 8.11 -7.87 -0.09
CA LEU A 102 7.32 -6.84 0.60
C LEU A 102 5.86 -7.30 0.79
N HIS A 103 5.30 -8.00 -0.20
CA HIS A 103 3.98 -8.60 -0.09
C HIS A 103 3.91 -9.67 1.01
N GLU A 104 4.93 -10.51 1.13
CA GLU A 104 5.00 -11.51 2.22
C GLU A 104 5.05 -10.85 3.59
N LEU A 105 5.82 -9.76 3.75
CA LEU A 105 5.83 -8.98 4.99
C LEU A 105 4.45 -8.36 5.29
N TRP A 106 3.75 -7.89 4.25
CA TRP A 106 2.37 -7.39 4.40
C TRP A 106 1.41 -8.50 4.85
N LEU A 107 1.51 -9.71 4.29
CA LEU A 107 0.72 -10.88 4.73
C LEU A 107 0.98 -11.23 6.20
N GLN A 108 2.26 -11.26 6.60
CA GLN A 108 2.69 -11.56 7.98
C GLN A 108 2.27 -10.49 8.99
N SER A 109 2.16 -9.23 8.57
CA SER A 109 1.62 -8.15 9.42
C SER A 109 0.14 -8.34 9.77
N GLY A 110 -0.59 -9.14 8.98
CA GLY A 110 -2.02 -9.36 9.15
C GLY A 110 -2.90 -8.13 8.86
N ILE A 111 -2.34 -6.99 8.44
CA ILE A 111 -3.10 -5.74 8.28
C ILE A 111 -4.20 -5.88 7.20
N GLY A 112 -3.96 -6.69 6.17
CA GLY A 112 -4.95 -6.99 5.14
C GLY A 112 -6.20 -7.72 5.61
N ARG A 113 -6.14 -8.37 6.78
CA ARG A 113 -7.30 -9.05 7.39
C ARG A 113 -8.12 -8.11 8.26
N ARG A 114 -7.54 -7.00 8.74
CA ARG A 114 -8.24 -6.03 9.58
C ARG A 114 -9.28 -5.29 8.77
N ARG A 115 -10.38 -4.92 9.42
CA ARG A 115 -11.53 -4.25 8.79
C ARG A 115 -11.67 -2.86 9.38
N TRP A 116 -11.86 -1.83 8.54
CA TRP A 116 -12.00 -0.43 8.97
C TRP A 116 -13.02 -0.25 10.11
N LYS A 117 -14.18 -0.89 10.00
CA LYS A 117 -15.25 -0.81 11.01
C LYS A 117 -14.88 -1.41 12.37
N GLY A 118 -13.93 -2.33 12.41
CA GLY A 118 -13.47 -2.97 13.64
C GLY A 118 -12.33 -2.20 14.31
N LEU A 119 -11.90 -1.07 13.76
CA LEU A 119 -10.85 -0.26 14.34
C LEU A 119 -11.42 0.73 15.38
N PRO A 120 -10.70 0.96 16.50
CA PRO A 120 -11.03 2.01 17.46
C PRO A 120 -11.15 3.40 16.81
N ASP A 121 -11.94 4.30 17.40
CA ASP A 121 -12.21 5.64 16.87
C ASP A 121 -10.94 6.51 16.75
N ASP A 122 -10.10 6.49 17.78
CA ASP A 122 -8.81 7.18 17.84
C ASP A 122 -7.83 6.72 16.75
N VAL A 123 -7.80 5.41 16.49
CA VAL A 123 -7.01 4.81 15.40
C VAL A 123 -7.53 5.29 14.04
N ARG A 124 -8.86 5.27 13.83
CA ARG A 124 -9.47 5.72 12.59
C ARG A 124 -9.24 7.20 12.33
N GLU A 125 -9.32 8.03 13.37
CA GLU A 125 -9.04 9.46 13.30
C GLU A 125 -7.59 9.70 12.87
N THR A 126 -6.64 9.02 13.52
CA THR A 126 -5.21 9.11 13.17
C THR A 126 -4.96 8.74 11.70
N ILE A 127 -5.51 7.62 11.24
CA ILE A 127 -5.39 7.19 9.83
C ILE A 127 -6.00 8.24 8.89
N THR A 128 -7.17 8.77 9.22
CA THR A 128 -7.89 9.74 8.38
C THR A 128 -7.09 11.03 8.22
N VAL A 129 -6.48 11.53 9.30
CA VAL A 129 -5.63 12.73 9.26
C VAL A 129 -4.43 12.52 8.34
N HIS A 130 -3.67 11.43 8.53
CA HIS A 130 -2.48 11.13 7.73
C HIS A 130 -2.83 10.92 6.24
N PHE A 131 -3.91 10.18 5.98
CA PHE A 131 -4.36 9.90 4.62
C PHE A 131 -4.85 11.16 3.91
N THR A 132 -5.62 12.01 4.59
CA THR A 132 -6.15 13.24 3.98
C THR A 132 -5.02 14.20 3.62
N ALA A 133 -4.00 14.33 4.47
CA ALA A 133 -2.83 15.16 4.21
C ALA A 133 -2.03 14.70 2.97
N LYS A 134 -1.99 13.38 2.71
CA LYS A 134 -1.27 12.77 1.59
C LYS A 134 -2.15 12.32 0.44
N ARG A 135 -3.41 12.76 0.43
CA ARG A 135 -4.41 12.28 -0.53
C ARG A 135 -4.00 12.56 -1.98
N GLY A 136 -3.43 13.72 -2.28
CA GLY A 136 -2.93 14.03 -3.62
C GLY A 136 -1.90 12.99 -4.08
N ASP A 137 -0.80 12.89 -3.33
CA ASP A 137 0.31 11.98 -3.59
C ASP A 137 -0.10 10.50 -3.69
N TRP A 138 -1.07 10.06 -2.88
CA TRP A 138 -1.45 8.65 -2.79
C TRP A 138 -2.62 8.27 -3.70
N CYS A 139 -3.50 9.22 -4.02
CA CYS A 139 -4.75 8.95 -4.77
C CYS A 139 -4.72 9.41 -6.22
N ASP A 140 -3.59 9.87 -6.77
CA ASP A 140 -3.50 10.36 -8.14
C ASP A 140 -4.20 9.43 -9.15
N ILE A 141 -5.38 9.90 -9.62
CA ILE A 141 -6.30 9.54 -10.72
C ILE A 141 -6.60 8.04 -11.01
N TRP A 142 -5.79 7.07 -10.56
CA TRP A 142 -5.86 5.66 -10.97
C TRP A 142 -5.48 4.62 -9.89
N GLY A 143 -5.39 4.97 -8.61
CA GLY A 143 -4.55 4.18 -7.67
C GLY A 143 -5.20 3.50 -6.46
N ILE A 144 -6.07 4.19 -5.73
CA ILE A 144 -6.64 3.66 -4.48
C ILE A 144 -8.05 3.15 -4.75
N PRO A 145 -8.39 1.90 -4.37
CA PRO A 145 -9.74 1.40 -4.58
C PRO A 145 -10.74 2.39 -3.99
N ALA A 146 -11.69 2.84 -4.81
CA ALA A 146 -12.73 3.83 -4.46
C ALA A 146 -13.45 3.50 -3.14
N GLN A 147 -13.44 2.23 -2.75
CA GLN A 147 -13.97 1.66 -1.51
C GLN A 147 -13.23 2.10 -0.24
N PHE A 148 -11.90 2.21 -0.26
CA PHE A 148 -11.11 2.76 0.86
C PHE A 148 -11.34 4.27 0.96
N LEU A 149 -11.39 4.95 -0.19
CA LEU A 149 -11.70 6.37 -0.29
C LEU A 149 -13.09 6.68 0.31
N HIS A 150 -14.10 5.88 0.00
CA HIS A 150 -15.46 6.03 0.51
C HIS A 150 -15.55 5.81 2.03
N CYS A 151 -14.85 4.81 2.58
CA CYS A 151 -14.86 4.52 4.02
C CYS A 151 -14.14 5.59 4.85
N VAL A 152 -13.07 6.18 4.31
CA VAL A 152 -12.31 7.27 4.96
C VAL A 152 -13.03 8.61 4.83
N GLN A 153 -13.72 8.87 3.70
CA GLN A 153 -14.42 10.14 3.47
C GLN A 153 -15.82 10.21 4.09
N HIS A 154 -16.49 9.06 4.31
CA HIS A 154 -17.86 9.01 4.84
C HIS A 154 -18.01 7.99 6.00
N PRO A 155 -17.46 8.31 7.19
CA PRO A 155 -17.48 7.40 8.34
C PRO A 155 -18.88 7.05 8.87
N ARG A 156 -19.89 7.91 8.65
CA ARG A 156 -21.25 7.74 9.19
C ARG A 156 -22.26 7.05 8.26
N ARG A 157 -21.89 6.64 7.04
CA ARG A 157 -22.84 6.11 6.02
C ARG A 157 -22.41 4.84 5.27
N SER A 158 -21.39 4.11 5.73
CA SER A 158 -20.87 2.97 4.95
C SER A 158 -21.57 1.64 5.28
N ASP A 159 -22.24 1.04 4.28
CA ASP A 159 -22.94 -0.26 4.23
C ASP A 159 -22.04 -1.48 4.66
N PRO A 160 -22.59 -2.57 5.24
CA PRO A 160 -21.85 -3.75 5.72
C PRO A 160 -20.98 -4.58 4.75
N ARG A 161 -21.04 -4.41 3.42
CA ARG A 161 -20.40 -5.39 2.50
C ARG A 161 -19.20 -4.86 1.71
N VAL A 162 -18.10 -4.49 2.35
CA VAL A 162 -16.91 -4.05 1.57
C VAL A 162 -15.62 -4.48 2.22
N TRP A 163 -15.40 -5.80 2.26
CA TRP A 163 -14.07 -6.37 2.47
C TRP A 163 -13.96 -7.82 1.93
N SER A 164 -14.80 -8.19 0.95
CA SER A 164 -14.85 -9.54 0.36
C SER A 164 -14.46 -9.61 -1.11
N HIS A 165 -14.06 -8.50 -1.76
CA HIS A 165 -13.80 -8.51 -3.21
C HIS A 165 -12.34 -8.33 -3.61
N VAL A 166 -11.38 -8.62 -2.73
CA VAL A 166 -9.94 -8.72 -3.08
C VAL A 166 -9.43 -10.17 -3.03
N THR A 167 -10.32 -11.15 -2.84
CA THR A 167 -9.99 -12.59 -2.81
C THR A 167 -10.79 -13.45 -3.79
N GLN A 168 -11.38 -12.87 -4.84
CA GLN A 168 -12.00 -13.65 -5.92
C GLN A 168 -11.60 -13.08 -7.26
N SER A 169 -10.45 -13.54 -7.76
CA SER A 169 -10.17 -13.82 -9.17
C SER A 169 -8.82 -14.53 -9.24
N ALA A 170 -8.85 -15.82 -8.91
CA ALA A 170 -8.13 -16.85 -9.66
C ALA A 170 -9.19 -17.60 -10.48
#